data_AF-A0A1H8S4W8-F1
#
_entry.id   AF-A0A1H8S4W8-F1
#
_cell.length_a   1.000
_cell.length_b   1.000
_cell.length_c   1.000
_cell.angle_alpha   90.00
_cell.angle_beta   90.00
_cell.angle_gamma   90.00
#
_symmetry.space_group_name_H-M   'P 1'
#
loop_
_entity.id
_entity.type
_entity.pdbx_description
1 polymer ?
#
loop_
_entity_poly.entity_id
_entity_poly.type
_entity_poly.pdbx_seq_one_letter_code
_entity_poly.pdbx_strand_id
1 'polypeptide(L)'
;MSPRWLLCPLLLSLVTGAMAATGPSPRSCVQEIGQRPAQALATTCRALSPATRPPCNAANSCALMQDEIARSCALFGDGEAAREPGCGPLPSSAEAAAAVVRRYYGALDARDYGTAWQLWGSDGQPGNSYEKFRQDYARTRSVQVTLGQPGPVEGAAGSSYVSIPVTVKARLADGTRQTFSGRYQLRRVNDVNGASAEQRRWHLDSAKLRQQH
;
A
#
# COMPACT_ATOMS: atom_id res chain seq x y z
N MET A 1 -46.15 -38.08 -50.35
CA MET A 1 -46.10 -38.51 -48.93
C MET A 1 -44.70 -38.20 -48.40
N SER A 2 -44.65 -37.47 -47.29
CA SER A 2 -43.53 -36.70 -46.71
C SER A 2 -42.37 -37.55 -46.11
N PRO A 3 -41.40 -36.98 -45.35
CA PRO A 3 -40.13 -36.39 -45.82
C PRO A 3 -38.89 -37.01 -45.10
N ARG A 4 -37.64 -36.71 -45.50
CA ARG A 4 -36.49 -36.97 -44.60
C ARG A 4 -35.30 -35.99 -44.74
N TRP A 5 -35.35 -34.97 -43.88
CA TRP A 5 -34.31 -34.32 -43.07
C TRP A 5 -32.83 -34.29 -43.51
N LEU A 6 -32.39 -33.04 -43.70
CA LEU A 6 -31.08 -32.40 -43.47
C LEU A 6 -30.10 -33.16 -42.54
N LEU A 7 -28.83 -33.24 -42.97
CA LEU A 7 -27.66 -33.43 -42.10
C LEU A 7 -26.68 -32.27 -42.30
N CYS A 8 -26.57 -31.42 -41.28
CA CYS A 8 -25.63 -30.32 -41.15
C CYS A 8 -24.45 -30.80 -40.29
N PRO A 9 -23.18 -30.75 -40.74
CA PRO A 9 -22.05 -31.11 -39.89
C PRO A 9 -21.76 -29.96 -38.93
N LEU A 10 -22.08 -30.18 -37.66
CA LEU A 10 -21.67 -29.31 -36.55
C LEU A 10 -20.15 -29.35 -36.40
N LEU A 11 -19.51 -28.24 -36.77
CA LEU A 11 -18.15 -27.89 -36.35
C LEU A 11 -18.16 -27.66 -34.83
N LEU A 12 -17.56 -28.57 -34.07
CA LEU A 12 -17.24 -28.34 -32.66
C LEU A 12 -16.09 -27.32 -32.58
N SER A 13 -16.42 -26.04 -32.38
CA SER A 13 -15.44 -25.04 -31.96
C SER A 13 -15.10 -25.26 -30.48
N LEU A 14 -13.91 -25.81 -30.20
CA LEU A 14 -13.31 -25.79 -28.87
C LEU A 14 -12.95 -24.35 -28.51
N VAL A 15 -13.83 -23.68 -27.76
CA VAL A 15 -13.50 -22.41 -27.11
C VAL A 15 -12.65 -22.73 -25.88
N THR A 16 -11.33 -22.64 -26.01
CA THR A 16 -10.43 -22.58 -24.85
C THR A 16 -10.69 -21.29 -24.09
N GLY A 17 -11.48 -21.37 -23.02
CA GLY A 17 -11.66 -20.27 -22.08
C GLY A 17 -10.32 -19.97 -21.39
N ALA A 18 -9.75 -18.79 -21.66
CA ALA A 18 -8.64 -18.26 -20.89
C ALA A 18 -9.13 -18.02 -19.45
N MET A 19 -8.65 -18.83 -18.51
CA MET A 19 -8.85 -18.55 -17.09
C MET A 19 -8.06 -17.29 -16.73
N ALA A 20 -8.76 -16.20 -16.45
CA ALA A 20 -8.16 -15.01 -15.87
C ALA A 20 -7.52 -15.42 -14.53
N ALA A 21 -6.19 -15.33 -14.44
CA ALA A 21 -5.47 -15.62 -13.21
C ALA A 21 -5.92 -14.62 -12.14
N THR A 22 -6.77 -15.06 -11.22
CA THR A 22 -7.12 -14.30 -10.03
C THR A 22 -5.84 -14.22 -9.22
N GLY A 23 -5.26 -13.02 -9.13
CA GLY A 23 -4.06 -12.80 -8.31
C GLY A 23 -4.32 -13.25 -6.87
N PRO A 24 -3.27 -13.69 -6.14
CA PRO A 24 -3.43 -14.07 -4.74
C PRO A 24 -4.05 -12.94 -3.93
N SER A 25 -5.10 -13.26 -3.17
CA SER A 25 -5.76 -12.31 -2.27
C SER A 25 -4.78 -11.77 -1.23
N PRO A 26 -4.98 -10.52 -0.74
CA PRO A 26 -4.18 -9.98 0.34
C PRO A 26 -4.24 -10.89 1.57
N ARG A 27 -3.09 -11.03 2.25
CA ARG A 27 -3.05 -11.62 3.59
C ARG A 27 -3.80 -10.72 4.56
N SER A 28 -4.52 -11.35 5.47
CA SER A 28 -5.18 -10.67 6.58
C SER A 28 -4.18 -10.25 7.64
N CYS A 29 -4.50 -9.23 8.41
CA CYS A 29 -3.67 -8.78 9.52
C CYS A 29 -3.52 -9.86 10.59
N VAL A 30 -4.52 -10.73 10.77
CA VAL A 30 -4.42 -11.93 11.61
C VAL A 30 -3.29 -12.86 11.13
N GLN A 31 -3.13 -13.04 9.82
CA GLN A 31 -2.04 -13.85 9.25
C GLN A 31 -0.68 -13.13 9.31
N GLU A 32 -0.66 -11.81 9.37
CA GLU A 32 0.57 -11.02 9.45
C GLU A 32 1.14 -10.96 10.87
N ILE A 33 0.32 -10.64 11.87
CA ILE A 33 0.77 -10.36 13.24
C ILE A 33 0.09 -11.19 14.33
N GLY A 34 -0.86 -12.05 13.96
CA GLY A 34 -1.63 -12.88 14.91
C GLY A 34 -2.94 -12.23 15.37
N GLN A 35 -3.82 -13.04 15.96
CA GLN A 35 -5.22 -12.66 16.21
C GLN A 35 -5.38 -11.48 17.19
N ARG A 36 -4.76 -11.56 18.38
CA ARG A 36 -4.88 -10.53 19.42
C ARG A 36 -4.39 -9.15 18.95
N PRO A 37 -3.16 -8.99 18.43
CA PRO A 37 -2.70 -7.68 17.99
C PRO A 37 -3.46 -7.17 16.75
N ALA A 38 -3.91 -8.05 15.84
CA ALA A 38 -4.74 -7.63 14.71
C ALA A 38 -6.11 -7.11 15.15
N GLN A 39 -6.73 -7.73 16.16
CA GLN A 39 -7.97 -7.23 16.75
C GLN A 39 -7.76 -5.89 17.48
N ALA A 40 -6.67 -5.74 18.22
CA ALA A 40 -6.32 -4.48 18.87
C ALA A 40 -6.19 -3.34 17.84
N LEU A 41 -5.46 -3.60 16.73
CA LEU A 41 -5.33 -2.65 15.62
C LEU A 41 -6.68 -2.29 15.00
N ALA A 42 -7.54 -3.28 14.75
CA ALA A 42 -8.88 -3.05 14.21
C ALA A 42 -9.75 -2.21 15.16
N THR A 43 -9.63 -2.40 16.48
CA THR A 43 -10.32 -1.59 17.49
C THR A 43 -9.84 -0.14 17.46
N THR A 44 -8.52 0.08 17.46
CA THR A 44 -7.95 1.44 17.32
C THR A 44 -8.40 2.11 16.04
N CYS A 45 -8.38 1.39 14.91
CA CYS A 45 -8.85 1.89 13.63
C CYS A 45 -10.32 2.35 13.68
N ARG A 46 -11.21 1.55 14.30
CA ARG A 46 -12.64 1.93 14.43
C ARG A 46 -12.86 3.13 15.34
N ALA A 47 -12.05 3.27 16.39
CA ALA A 47 -12.17 4.39 17.31
C ALA A 47 -11.78 5.72 16.65
N LEU A 48 -10.77 5.70 15.78
CA LEU A 48 -10.22 6.90 15.13
C LEU A 48 -10.91 7.24 13.80
N SER A 49 -11.43 6.24 13.09
CA SER A 49 -11.98 6.46 11.75
C SER A 49 -13.32 7.21 11.79
N PRO A 50 -13.45 8.35 11.09
CA PRO A 50 -14.74 9.04 10.96
C PRO A 50 -15.64 8.43 9.86
N ALA A 51 -15.19 7.41 9.13
CA ALA A 51 -15.96 6.85 8.03
C ALA A 51 -17.09 5.94 8.53
N THR A 52 -18.24 5.96 7.84
CA THR A 52 -19.39 5.10 8.18
C THR A 52 -19.17 3.63 7.85
N ARG A 53 -18.23 3.32 6.96
CA ARG A 53 -17.84 1.96 6.56
C ARG A 53 -16.32 1.88 6.39
N PRO A 54 -15.56 1.95 7.49
CA PRO A 54 -14.10 1.97 7.41
C PRO A 54 -13.54 0.56 7.16
N PRO A 55 -12.30 0.44 6.65
CA PRO A 55 -11.65 -0.85 6.43
C PRO A 55 -11.14 -1.52 7.73
N CYS A 56 -11.65 -1.13 8.89
CA CYS A 56 -11.15 -1.51 10.22
C CYS A 56 -11.59 -2.92 10.66
N ASN A 57 -11.14 -3.92 9.92
CA ASN A 57 -11.41 -5.33 10.15
C ASN A 57 -10.10 -6.13 10.12
N ALA A 58 -9.87 -6.98 11.12
CA ALA A 58 -8.66 -7.81 11.21
C ALA A 58 -8.48 -8.81 10.04
N ALA A 59 -9.55 -9.06 9.28
CA ALA A 59 -9.51 -9.83 8.04
C ALA A 59 -8.86 -9.05 6.86
N ASN A 60 -8.80 -7.72 6.94
CA ASN A 60 -8.04 -6.89 6.00
C ASN A 60 -6.56 -6.88 6.36
N SER A 61 -5.70 -6.43 5.44
CA SER A 61 -4.26 -6.29 5.69
C SER A 61 -3.99 -5.31 6.84
N CYS A 62 -2.88 -5.51 7.56
CA CYS A 62 -2.47 -4.55 8.60
C CYS A 62 -2.18 -3.18 7.98
N ALA A 63 -1.57 -3.15 6.80
CA ALA A 63 -1.21 -1.91 6.11
C ALA A 63 -2.44 -1.06 5.79
N LEU A 64 -3.56 -1.67 5.35
CA LEU A 64 -4.80 -0.96 5.06
C LEU A 64 -5.40 -0.31 6.32
N MET A 65 -5.44 -1.04 7.44
CA MET A 65 -5.93 -0.48 8.70
C MET A 65 -5.00 0.61 9.27
N GLN A 66 -3.68 0.42 9.17
CA GLN A 66 -2.70 1.41 9.61
C GLN A 66 -2.75 2.68 8.76
N ASP A 67 -3.03 2.55 7.45
CA ASP A 67 -3.22 3.69 6.58
C ASP A 67 -4.48 4.48 6.94
N GLU A 68 -5.58 3.78 7.24
CA GLU A 68 -6.81 4.43 7.72
C GLU A 68 -6.63 5.15 9.05
N ILE A 69 -5.89 4.57 10.00
CA ILE A 69 -5.52 5.24 11.24
C ILE A 69 -4.71 6.51 10.94
N ALA A 70 -3.68 6.41 10.10
CA ALA A 70 -2.84 7.55 9.75
C ALA A 70 -3.65 8.65 9.03
N ARG A 71 -4.55 8.28 8.13
CA ARG A 71 -5.47 9.20 7.45
C ARG A 71 -6.36 9.92 8.45
N SER A 72 -6.88 9.21 9.44
CA SER A 72 -7.78 9.76 10.46
C SER A 72 -7.02 10.71 11.39
N CYS A 73 -5.85 10.32 11.88
CA CYS A 73 -4.99 11.18 12.71
C CYS A 73 -4.53 12.44 11.96
N ALA A 74 -4.31 12.36 10.65
CA ALA A 74 -3.99 13.53 9.84
C ALA A 74 -5.15 14.54 9.73
N LEU A 75 -6.41 14.12 9.92
CA LEU A 75 -7.56 15.04 9.96
C LEU A 75 -7.54 15.92 11.21
N PHE A 76 -7.08 15.38 12.33
CA PHE A 76 -6.93 16.09 13.61
C PHE A 76 -5.79 17.13 13.58
N GLY A 77 -4.79 16.90 12.72
CA GLY A 77 -3.54 17.68 12.71
C GLY A 77 -2.64 17.37 13.91
N ASP A 78 -1.42 17.90 13.90
CA ASP A 78 -0.37 17.46 14.85
C ASP A 78 -0.76 17.66 16.32
N GLY A 79 -1.34 18.81 16.67
CA GLY A 79 -1.62 19.14 18.07
C GLY A 79 -2.65 18.21 18.72
N GLU A 80 -3.69 17.82 18.00
CA GLU A 80 -4.69 16.86 18.49
C GLU A 80 -4.20 15.42 18.36
N ALA A 81 -3.58 15.06 17.24
CA ALA A 81 -2.98 13.73 17.05
C ALA A 81 -1.94 13.38 18.13
N ALA A 82 -1.19 14.36 18.64
CA ALA A 82 -0.23 14.16 19.73
C ALA A 82 -0.86 13.69 21.05
N ARG A 83 -2.14 14.00 21.26
CA ARG A 83 -2.88 13.70 22.49
C ARG A 83 -3.81 12.50 22.34
N GLU A 84 -4.07 12.08 21.12
CA GLU A 84 -5.02 11.01 20.80
C GLU A 84 -4.37 9.62 20.91
N PRO A 85 -4.83 8.76 21.84
CA PRO A 85 -4.29 7.40 21.96
C PRO A 85 -4.44 6.59 20.68
N GLY A 86 -3.35 5.95 20.25
CA GLY A 86 -3.35 5.13 19.04
C GLY A 86 -3.05 5.91 17.76
N CYS A 87 -3.04 7.25 17.81
CA CYS A 87 -2.33 8.01 16.80
C CYS A 87 -0.82 7.73 16.89
N GLY A 88 -0.21 7.54 15.72
CA GLY A 88 1.21 7.22 15.59
C GLY A 88 2.09 8.49 15.65
N PRO A 89 3.18 8.56 14.87
CA PRO A 89 3.98 9.78 14.80
C PRO A 89 3.14 10.98 14.33
N LEU A 90 3.56 12.19 14.72
CA LEU A 90 2.89 13.42 14.33
C LEU A 90 2.71 13.48 12.80
N PRO A 91 1.51 13.74 12.28
CA PRO A 91 1.23 13.73 10.84
C PRO A 91 2.24 14.48 9.96
N SER A 92 2.75 15.64 10.39
CA SER A 92 3.72 16.43 9.63
C SER A 92 5.18 15.93 9.69
N SER A 93 5.49 15.04 10.63
CA SER A 93 6.86 14.65 10.98
C SER A 93 7.56 13.78 9.93
N ALA A 94 8.89 13.74 9.99
CA ALA A 94 9.70 12.81 9.20
C ALA A 94 9.43 11.35 9.56
N GLU A 95 9.06 11.07 10.81
CA GLU A 95 8.67 9.74 11.29
C GLU A 95 7.36 9.26 10.66
N ALA A 96 6.40 10.16 10.42
CA ALA A 96 5.18 9.86 9.68
C ALA A 96 5.48 9.55 8.21
N ALA A 97 6.40 10.29 7.58
CA ALA A 97 6.90 9.97 6.25
C ALA A 97 7.57 8.59 6.21
N ALA A 98 8.43 8.27 7.19
CA ALA A 98 9.02 6.95 7.33
C ALA A 98 7.96 5.84 7.50
N ALA A 99 6.86 6.12 8.22
CA ALA A 99 5.77 5.18 8.41
C ALA A 99 5.04 4.82 7.09
N VAL A 100 4.97 5.75 6.13
CA VAL A 100 4.42 5.46 4.77
C VAL A 100 5.26 4.40 4.06
N VAL A 101 6.60 4.48 4.13
CA VAL A 101 7.49 3.48 3.52
C VAL A 101 7.34 2.11 4.18
N ARG A 102 7.21 2.06 5.52
CA ARG A 102 6.91 0.81 6.23
C ARG A 102 5.58 0.21 5.80
N ARG A 103 4.52 1.03 5.72
CA ARG A 103 3.20 0.59 5.25
C ARG A 103 3.25 0.09 3.82
N TYR A 104 4.00 0.75 2.94
CA TYR A 104 4.15 0.34 1.54
C TYR A 104 4.74 -1.06 1.41
N TYR A 105 5.85 -1.34 2.11
CA TYR A 105 6.43 -2.68 2.08
C TYR A 105 5.62 -3.72 2.86
N GLY A 106 4.91 -3.32 3.91
CA GLY A 106 3.94 -4.18 4.59
C GLY A 106 2.79 -4.61 3.66
N ALA A 107 2.24 -3.65 2.91
CA ALA A 107 1.20 -3.90 1.91
C ALA A 107 1.70 -4.83 0.79
N LEU A 108 2.91 -4.60 0.27
CA LEU A 108 3.52 -5.48 -0.73
C LEU A 108 3.75 -6.90 -0.19
N ASP A 109 4.27 -7.05 1.02
CA ASP A 109 4.48 -8.36 1.66
C ASP A 109 3.13 -9.07 1.88
N ALA A 110 2.09 -8.32 2.26
CA ALA A 110 0.72 -8.81 2.39
C ALA A 110 0.03 -9.07 1.04
N ARG A 111 0.63 -8.71 -0.11
CA ARG A 111 -0.01 -8.75 -1.44
C ARG A 111 -1.23 -7.82 -1.55
N ASP A 112 -1.32 -6.83 -0.68
CA ASP A 112 -2.29 -5.74 -0.76
C ASP A 112 -1.80 -4.65 -1.71
N TYR A 113 -1.82 -4.98 -3.00
CA TYR A 113 -1.34 -4.07 -4.03
C TYR A 113 -2.19 -2.80 -4.15
N GLY A 114 -3.46 -2.86 -3.78
CA GLY A 114 -4.34 -1.70 -3.77
C GLY A 114 -3.86 -0.66 -2.77
N THR A 115 -3.62 -1.06 -1.53
CA THR A 115 -3.04 -0.18 -0.50
C THR A 115 -1.64 0.29 -0.89
N ALA A 116 -0.78 -0.61 -1.39
CA ALA A 116 0.56 -0.24 -1.82
C ALA A 116 0.55 0.82 -2.93
N TRP A 117 -0.39 0.73 -3.88
CA TRP A 117 -0.58 1.70 -4.96
C TRP A 117 -1.00 3.07 -4.44
N GLN A 118 -1.99 3.12 -3.55
CA GLN A 118 -2.52 4.38 -3.00
C GLN A 118 -1.51 5.16 -2.13
N LEU A 119 -0.49 4.48 -1.60
CA LEU A 119 0.59 5.15 -0.83
C LEU A 119 1.51 6.02 -1.71
N TRP A 120 1.43 5.92 -3.04
CA TRP A 120 2.06 6.85 -3.98
C TRP A 120 1.22 8.12 -4.25
N GLY A 121 0.00 8.20 -3.72
CA GLY A 121 -0.97 9.24 -4.02
C GLY A 121 -2.11 8.74 -4.90
N SER A 122 -3.08 9.60 -5.19
CA SER A 122 -4.30 9.26 -5.95
C SER A 122 -4.02 8.68 -7.34
N ASP A 123 -2.92 9.12 -7.96
CA ASP A 123 -2.53 8.73 -9.32
C ASP A 123 -1.65 7.47 -9.32
N GLY A 124 -1.21 7.02 -8.13
CA GLY A 124 -0.33 5.88 -7.95
C GLY A 124 1.12 6.13 -8.36
N GLN A 125 1.86 5.05 -8.61
CA GLN A 125 3.28 5.15 -8.91
C GLN A 125 3.52 5.86 -10.25
N PRO A 126 4.31 6.96 -10.28
CA PRO A 126 4.58 7.68 -11.52
C PRO A 126 5.20 6.80 -12.61
N GLY A 127 4.66 6.90 -13.83
CA GLY A 127 5.15 6.16 -15.01
C GLY A 127 4.79 4.67 -15.04
N ASN A 128 3.93 4.21 -14.13
CA ASN A 128 3.48 2.82 -14.10
C ASN A 128 1.95 2.74 -14.24
N SER A 129 1.42 1.56 -14.58
CA SER A 129 -0.02 1.28 -14.49
C SER A 129 -0.27 0.34 -13.31
N TYR A 130 -1.48 0.39 -12.73
CA TYR A 130 -1.81 -0.50 -11.62
C TYR A 130 -1.65 -1.98 -11.98
N GLU A 131 -2.04 -2.37 -13.19
CA GLU A 131 -1.93 -3.75 -13.66
C GLU A 131 -0.45 -4.17 -13.79
N LYS A 132 0.40 -3.33 -14.38
CA LYS A 132 1.84 -3.62 -14.48
C LYS A 132 2.50 -3.66 -13.11
N PHE A 133 2.17 -2.71 -12.23
CA PHE A 133 2.63 -2.70 -10.84
C PHE A 133 2.31 -4.03 -10.14
N ARG A 134 1.07 -4.53 -10.25
CA ARG A 134 0.67 -5.84 -9.72
C ARG A 134 1.48 -6.99 -10.29
N GLN A 135 1.70 -7.00 -11.61
CA GLN A 135 2.43 -8.06 -12.30
C GLN A 135 3.90 -8.09 -11.88
N ASP A 136 4.54 -6.93 -11.72
CA ASP A 136 5.95 -6.83 -11.33
C ASP A 136 6.21 -7.45 -9.94
N TYR A 137 5.22 -7.45 -9.04
CA TYR A 137 5.32 -8.07 -7.71
C TYR A 137 4.74 -9.48 -7.62
N ALA A 138 4.09 -10.01 -8.66
CA ALA A 138 3.36 -11.28 -8.59
C ALA A 138 4.22 -12.49 -8.19
N ARG A 139 5.52 -12.47 -8.50
CA ARG A 139 6.48 -13.53 -8.13
C ARG A 139 7.14 -13.31 -6.76
N THR A 140 6.83 -12.22 -6.07
CA THR A 140 7.40 -11.92 -4.75
C THR A 140 6.74 -12.80 -3.69
N ARG A 141 7.54 -13.63 -3.04
CA ARG A 141 7.08 -14.50 -1.94
C ARG A 141 7.03 -13.74 -0.62
N SER A 142 8.04 -12.92 -0.35
CA SER A 142 8.11 -12.05 0.82
C SER A 142 9.02 -10.86 0.56
N VAL A 143 8.73 -9.73 1.18
CA VAL A 143 9.56 -8.52 1.14
C VAL A 143 9.60 -7.85 2.51
N GLN A 144 10.78 -7.38 2.91
CA GLN A 144 10.99 -6.71 4.19
C GLN A 144 11.83 -5.46 3.95
N VAL A 145 11.52 -4.39 4.67
CA VAL A 145 12.27 -3.14 4.61
C VAL A 145 12.91 -2.84 5.97
N THR A 146 14.16 -2.42 5.93
CA THR A 146 14.84 -1.74 7.03
C THR A 146 15.00 -0.28 6.63
N LEU A 147 14.49 0.63 7.44
CA LEU A 147 14.68 2.06 7.22
C LEU A 147 15.98 2.51 7.86
N GLY A 148 16.70 3.41 7.19
CA GLY A 148 17.71 4.25 7.83
C GLY A 148 17.06 5.44 8.54
N GLN A 149 17.90 6.33 9.08
CA GLN A 149 17.44 7.56 9.71
C GLN A 149 16.76 8.47 8.68
N PRO A 150 15.52 8.94 8.93
CA PRO A 150 14.88 9.95 8.09
C PRO A 150 15.73 11.21 8.00
N GLY A 151 15.79 11.81 6.81
CA GLY A 151 16.32 13.17 6.66
C GLY A 151 15.40 14.21 7.31
N PRO A 152 15.85 15.48 7.42
CA PRO A 152 15.00 16.56 7.88
C PRO A 152 13.80 16.77 6.94
N VAL A 153 12.74 17.36 7.46
CA VAL A 153 11.63 17.86 6.63
C VAL A 153 12.12 19.13 5.93
N GLU A 154 12.19 19.07 4.60
CA GLU A 154 12.63 20.18 3.76
C GLU A 154 11.39 20.84 3.12
N GLY A 155 11.14 22.09 3.48
CA GLY A 155 10.07 22.90 2.89
C GLY A 155 10.46 23.44 1.51
N ALA A 156 9.51 23.41 0.58
CA ALA A 156 9.57 24.03 -0.74
C ALA A 156 8.30 24.87 -0.98
N ALA A 157 8.17 25.47 -2.17
CA ALA A 157 6.99 26.25 -2.56
C ALA A 157 5.71 25.39 -2.51
N GLY A 158 4.95 25.50 -1.42
CA GLY A 158 3.67 24.81 -1.22
C GLY A 158 3.75 23.31 -0.91
N SER A 159 4.94 22.72 -0.79
CA SER A 159 5.13 21.31 -0.47
C SER A 159 6.30 21.10 0.47
N SER A 160 6.28 20.02 1.23
CA SER A 160 7.39 19.54 2.04
C SER A 160 7.86 18.20 1.54
N TYR A 161 9.15 17.92 1.72
CA TYR A 161 9.81 16.68 1.29
C TYR A 161 10.62 16.06 2.42
N VAL A 162 10.71 14.73 2.42
CA VAL A 162 11.59 13.97 3.32
C VAL A 162 12.25 12.85 2.53
N SER A 163 13.55 12.66 2.76
CA SER A 163 14.30 11.51 2.24
C SER A 163 14.38 10.39 3.25
N ILE A 164 14.00 9.17 2.85
CA ILE A 164 14.04 7.98 3.70
C ILE A 164 15.00 6.96 3.09
N PRO A 165 16.20 6.75 3.67
CA PRO A 165 17.09 5.67 3.27
C PRO A 165 16.47 4.31 3.58
N VAL A 166 16.66 3.33 2.70
CA VAL A 166 16.12 1.99 2.87
C VAL A 166 17.10 0.91 2.44
N THR A 167 17.00 -0.23 3.11
CA THR A 167 17.47 -1.53 2.63
C THR A 167 16.29 -2.48 2.56
N VAL A 168 16.07 -3.09 1.40
CA VAL A 168 14.93 -3.95 1.11
C VAL A 168 15.46 -5.34 0.82
N LYS A 169 14.92 -6.34 1.51
CA LYS A 169 15.22 -7.75 1.27
C LYS A 169 13.99 -8.42 0.71
N ALA A 170 14.09 -8.96 -0.50
CA ALA A 170 13.01 -9.68 -1.18
C ALA A 170 13.40 -11.14 -1.38
N ARG A 171 12.40 -12.03 -1.31
CA ARG A 171 12.51 -13.42 -1.73
C ARG A 171 11.46 -13.70 -2.79
N LEU A 172 11.89 -14.25 -3.92
CA LEU A 172 11.00 -14.66 -5.00
C LEU A 172 10.45 -16.07 -4.77
N ALA A 173 9.40 -16.42 -5.51
CA ALA A 173 8.76 -17.73 -5.46
C ALA A 173 9.71 -18.89 -5.78
N ASP A 174 10.71 -18.67 -6.65
CA ASP A 174 11.76 -19.64 -6.99
C ASP A 174 12.87 -19.77 -5.92
N GLY A 175 12.77 -19.00 -4.83
CA GLY A 175 13.75 -19.01 -3.75
C GLY A 175 14.87 -17.98 -3.91
N THR A 176 14.98 -17.29 -5.05
CA THR A 176 15.96 -16.22 -5.27
C THR A 176 15.84 -15.16 -4.19
N ARG A 177 16.97 -14.74 -3.64
CA ARG A 177 17.05 -13.64 -2.67
C ARG A 177 17.64 -12.42 -3.35
N GLN A 178 17.02 -11.28 -3.14
CA GLN A 178 17.48 -10.00 -3.67
C GLN A 178 17.57 -9.00 -2.51
N THR A 179 18.63 -8.20 -2.52
CA THR A 179 18.77 -7.05 -1.62
C THR A 179 18.84 -5.80 -2.46
N PHE A 180 18.11 -4.76 -2.06
CA PHE A 180 18.17 -3.44 -2.67
C PHE A 180 18.52 -2.43 -1.59
N SER A 181 19.32 -1.43 -1.95
CA SER A 181 19.59 -0.28 -1.09
C SER A 181 19.34 1.00 -1.86
N GLY A 182 18.90 2.05 -1.16
CA GLY A 182 18.59 3.30 -1.81
C GLY A 182 17.80 4.24 -0.91
N ARG A 183 16.94 5.05 -1.52
CA ARG A 183 16.10 6.00 -0.80
C ARG A 183 14.77 6.25 -1.51
N TYR A 184 13.77 6.58 -0.71
CA TYR A 184 12.51 7.16 -1.15
C TYR A 184 12.52 8.66 -0.89
N GLN A 185 11.95 9.44 -1.82
CA GLN A 185 11.44 10.76 -1.51
C GLN A 185 9.96 10.65 -1.21
N LEU A 186 9.55 11.31 -0.13
CA LEU A 186 8.15 11.53 0.18
C LEU A 186 7.81 12.99 0.03
N ARG A 187 6.55 13.25 -0.29
CA ARG A 187 6.01 14.58 -0.49
C ARG A 187 4.69 14.74 0.26
N ARG A 188 4.42 15.94 0.77
CA ARG A 188 3.10 16.41 1.20
C ARG A 188 2.91 17.88 0.84
N VAL A 189 1.68 18.34 0.74
CA VAL A 189 1.38 19.78 0.70
C VAL A 189 1.56 20.36 2.12
N ASN A 190 2.04 21.60 2.19
CA ASN A 190 2.23 22.29 3.48
C ASN A 190 0.90 22.52 4.21
N ASP A 191 0.95 22.70 5.52
CA ASP A 191 -0.21 23.02 6.35
C ASP A 191 -0.68 24.48 6.13
N VAL A 192 -1.23 24.75 4.95
CA VAL A 192 -1.75 26.07 4.53
C VAL A 192 -3.27 26.07 4.45
N ASN A 193 -3.87 27.24 4.66
CA ASN A 193 -5.31 27.44 4.48
C ASN A 193 -5.72 27.06 3.05
N GLY A 194 -6.71 26.18 2.93
CA GLY A 194 -7.22 25.66 1.65
C GLY A 194 -6.65 24.30 1.23
N ALA A 195 -5.60 23.79 1.88
CA ALA A 195 -5.09 22.44 1.61
C ALA A 195 -5.95 21.38 2.33
N SER A 196 -6.49 20.43 1.57
CA SER A 196 -7.27 19.33 2.13
C SER A 196 -6.38 18.42 3.00
N ALA A 197 -6.98 17.70 3.95
CA ALA A 197 -6.23 16.74 4.75
C ALA A 197 -5.54 15.67 3.90
N GLU A 198 -6.13 15.32 2.75
CA GLU A 198 -5.53 14.40 1.76
C GLU A 198 -4.28 14.97 1.11
N GLN A 199 -4.33 16.21 0.63
CA GLN A 199 -3.15 16.89 0.07
C GLN A 199 -2.02 16.99 1.11
N ARG A 200 -2.40 17.14 2.38
CA ARG A 200 -1.50 17.25 3.52
C ARG A 200 -0.99 15.89 4.03
N ARG A 201 -1.32 14.75 3.40
CA ARG A 201 -0.72 13.45 3.73
C ARG A 201 0.61 13.25 3.01
N TRP A 202 1.55 12.65 3.70
CA TRP A 202 2.76 12.10 3.09
C TRP A 202 2.39 10.99 2.10
N HIS A 203 2.94 11.03 0.89
CA HIS A 203 2.91 9.96 -0.10
C HIS A 203 4.29 9.75 -0.69
N LEU A 204 4.51 8.57 -1.29
CA LEU A 204 5.73 8.27 -2.03
C LEU A 204 5.74 9.10 -3.32
N ASP A 205 6.78 9.90 -3.52
CA ASP A 205 6.94 10.75 -4.70
C ASP A 205 7.87 10.10 -5.73
N SER A 206 9.02 9.61 -5.26
CA SER A 206 9.98 8.91 -6.11
C SER A 206 10.83 7.92 -5.30
N ALA A 207 11.41 6.94 -6.00
CA ALA A 207 12.29 5.95 -5.40
C ALA A 207 13.54 5.76 -6.25
N LYS A 208 14.70 5.70 -5.60
CA LYS A 208 15.99 5.38 -6.23
C LYS A 208 16.59 4.20 -5.49
N LEU A 209 16.31 2.99 -5.98
CA LEU A 209 16.79 1.73 -5.42
C LEU A 209 17.79 1.07 -6.37
N ARG A 210 18.84 0.47 -5.81
CA ARG A 210 19.84 -0.31 -6.55
C ARG A 210 19.92 -1.70 -5.96
N GLN A 211 19.84 -2.72 -6.82
CA GLN A 211 20.13 -4.08 -6.39
C GLN A 211 21.59 -4.15 -5.93
N GLN A 212 21.80 -4.82 -4.80
CA GLN A 212 23.12 -5.10 -4.24
C GLN A 212 23.55 -6.48 -4.74
N HIS A 213 24.82 -6.59 -5.13
CA HIS A 213 25.45 -7.84 -5.56
C HIS A 213 26.17 -8.50 -4.38
#